data_AF-I4HWD7-F1
#
_entry.id   AF-I4HWD7-F1
#
_cell.length_a   1.000
_cell.length_b   1.000
_cell.length_c   1.000
_cell.angle_alpha   90.00
_cell.angle_beta   90.00
_cell.angle_gamma   90.00
#
_symmetry.space_group_name_H-M   'P 1'
#
loop_
_entity.id
_entity.type
_entity.pdbx_description
1 polymer ?
#
loop_
_entity_poly.entity_id
_entity_poly.type
_entity_poly.pdbx_seq_one_letter_code
_entity_poly.pdbx_strand_id
1 'polypeptide(L)' 'MKMTYFQDTDTLYLEFNNNPIVETQEINENTLVDLDKNGKISAITLEQARNLTDLNAFSLETIVAS' A
#
# COMPACT_ATOMS: atom_id res chain seq x y z
N MET A 1 -4.13 9.84 1.02
CA MET A 1 -3.23 8.70 1.25
C MET A 1 -2.87 8.65 2.73
N LYS A 2 -2.89 7.45 3.32
CA LYS A 2 -2.46 7.17 4.68
C LYS A 2 -1.51 5.97 4.63
N MET A 3 -0.44 6.03 5.43
CA MET A 3 0.51 4.93 5.58
C MET A 3 0.52 4.53 7.04
N THR A 4 0.29 3.25 7.32
CA THR A 4 0.26 2.69 8.68
C THR A 4 1.19 1.50 8.73
N TYR A 5 2.18 1.55 9.61
CA TYR A 5 3.05 0.40 9.87
C TYR A 5 2.61 -0.28 11.17
N PHE A 6 2.28 -1.56 11.07
CA PHE A 6 1.94 -2.43 12.19
C PHE A 6 3.17 -3.22 12.59
N GLN A 7 3.88 -2.72 13.60
CA GLN A 7 5.15 -3.31 14.02
C GLN A 7 5.02 -4.76 14.50
N ASP A 8 3.90 -5.11 15.13
CA ASP A 8 3.67 -6.45 15.69
C ASP A 8 3.66 -7.55 14.61
N THR A 9 3.21 -7.21 13.40
CA THR A 9 3.11 -8.13 12.27
C THR A 9 4.12 -7.83 11.16
N ASP A 10 4.96 -6.79 11.32
CA ASP A 10 5.84 -6.29 10.27
C ASP A 10 5.08 -6.01 8.95
N THR A 11 3.96 -5.30 9.06
CA THR A 11 3.07 -5.04 7.93
C THR A 11 2.95 -3.55 7.64
N LEU A 12 3.20 -3.15 6.41
CA LEU A 12 2.94 -1.80 5.92
C LEU A 12 1.63 -1.76 5.14
N TYR A 13 0.69 -0.94 5.60
CA TYR A 13 -0.58 -0.70 4.93
C TYR A 13 -0.59 0.71 4.30
N LEU A 14 -0.78 0.76 2.99
CA LEU A 14 -0.87 1.97 2.19
C LEU A 14 -2.32 2.15 1.72
N GLU A 15 -3.04 3.11 2.28
CA GLU A 15 -4.40 3.45 1.90
C GLU A 15 -4.38 4.67 0.97
N PHE A 16 -4.84 4.53 -0.26
CA PHE A 16 -4.85 5.62 -1.25
C PHE A 16 -6.14 6.44 -1.14
N ASN A 17 -7.27 5.76 -0.95
CA ASN A 17 -8.59 6.34 -0.79
C ASN A 17 -9.47 5.43 0.09
N ASN A 18 -10.65 5.92 0.47
CA ASN A 18 -11.61 5.22 1.32
C ASN A 18 -12.77 4.59 0.54
N ASN A 19 -12.60 4.34 -0.76
CA ASN A 19 -13.62 3.67 -1.56
C ASN A 19 -13.79 2.23 -1.05
N PRO A 20 -15.03 1.69 -1.06
CA PRO A 20 -15.26 0.30 -0.70
C PRO A 20 -14.42 -0.66 -1.54
N ILE A 21 -13.69 -1.54 -0.87
CA ILE A 21 -12.94 -2.64 -1.47
C ILE A 21 -13.95 -3.70 -1.92
N VAL A 22 -13.88 -4.11 -3.18
CA VAL A 22 -14.74 -5.17 -3.74
C VAL A 22 -13.95 -6.41 -4.13
N GLU A 23 -12.63 -6.28 -4.26
CA GLU A 23 -11.72 -7.34 -4.65
C GLU A 23 -10.36 -7.11 -3.98
N THR A 24 -9.74 -8.19 -3.51
CA THR A 24 -8.35 -8.21 -3.05
C THR A 24 -7.60 -9.19 -3.93
N GLN A 25 -6.51 -8.72 -4.55
CA GLN A 25 -5.63 -9.53 -5.39
C GLN A 25 -4.32 -9.81 -4.65
N GLU A 26 -3.93 -11.08 -4.60
CA GLU A 26 -2.59 -11.48 -4.18
C GLU A 26 -1.63 -11.34 -5.36
N ILE A 27 -0.65 -10.44 -5.23
CA ILE A 27 0.38 -10.23 -6.26
C ILE A 27 1.53 -11.22 -6.06
N ASN A 28 1.89 -11.47 -4.79
CA ASN A 28 2.84 -12.47 -4.34
C ASN A 28 2.63 -12.72 -2.84
N GLU A 29 3.42 -13.63 -2.27
CA GLU A 29 3.38 -14.04 -0.85
C GLU A 29 3.34 -12.87 0.15
N ASN A 30 3.93 -11.71 -0.18
CA ASN A 30 4.05 -10.57 0.74
C ASN A 30 3.31 -9.32 0.25
N THR A 31 2.46 -9.40 -0.77
CA THR A 31 1.82 -8.22 -1.37
C THR A 31 0.38 -8.48 -1.77
N LEU A 32 -0.53 -7.71 -1.17
CA LEU A 32 -1.95 -7.68 -1.52
C LEU A 32 -2.32 -6.30 -2.07
N VAL A 33 -3.18 -6.28 -3.08
CA VAL A 33 -3.74 -5.05 -3.67
C VAL A 33 -5.26 -5.10 -3.56
N ASP A 34 -5.83 -4.09 -2.90
CA ASP A 34 -7.27 -3.92 -2.75
C ASP A 34 -7.81 -2.99 -3.84
N LEU A 35 -8.84 -3.45 -4.55
CA LEU A 35 -9.45 -2.74 -5.67
C LEU A 35 -10.89 -2.30 -5.35
N ASP A 36 -11.25 -1.11 -5.82
CA ASP A 36 -12.63 -0.63 -5.84
C ASP A 36 -13.43 -1.19 -7.02
N LYS A 37 -14.74 -0.90 -7.06
CA LYS A 37 -15.66 -1.35 -8.11
C LYS A 37 -15.28 -0.96 -9.55
N ASN A 38 -14.38 0.01 -9.72
CA ASN A 38 -13.90 0.45 -11.02
C ASN A 38 -12.50 -0.12 -11.35
N GLY A 39 -11.99 -1.04 -10.52
CA GLY A 39 -10.65 -1.60 -10.64
C GLY A 39 -9.53 -0.62 -10.24
N LYS A 40 -9.85 0.45 -9.48
CA LYS A 40 -8.82 1.37 -8.97
C LYS A 40 -8.29 0.87 -7.64
N ILE A 41 -7.00 1.09 -7.41
CA ILE A 41 -6.34 0.74 -6.14
C ILE A 41 -6.93 1.60 -5.00
N SER A 42 -7.52 0.93 -4.02
CA SER A 42 -7.94 1.52 -2.74
C SER A 42 -6.81 1.42 -1.73
N ALA A 43 -6.18 0.26 -1.61
CA ALA A 43 -5.10 0.03 -0.66
C ALA A 43 -4.10 -1.03 -1.14
N ILE A 44 -2.92 -1.05 -0.49
CA ILE A 44 -1.89 -2.07 -0.64
C ILE A 44 -1.46 -2.53 0.75
N THR A 45 -1.36 -3.83 0.94
CA THR A 45 -0.77 -4.45 2.13
C THR A 45 0.56 -5.10 1.76
N LEU A 46 1.63 -4.71 2.45
CA LEU A 46 2.96 -5.29 2.31
C LEU A 46 3.34 -6.01 3.60
N GLU A 47 3.45 -7.33 3.56
CA GLU A 47 3.92 -8.15 4.67
C GLU A 47 5.45 -8.24 4.66
N GLN A 48 6.06 -8.54 5.81
CA GLN A 48 7.51 -8.55 5.98
C GLN A 48 8.15 -7.22 5.50
N ALA A 49 7.50 -6.09 5.82
CA ALA A 49 7.76 -4.80 5.19
C ALA A 49 9.21 -4.33 5.31
N ARG A 50 9.89 -4.65 6.42
CA ARG A 50 11.32 -4.36 6.63
C ARG A 50 12.25 -5.01 5.60
N ASN A 51 11.83 -6.10 4.95
CA ASN A 51 12.59 -6.76 3.87
C ASN A 51 12.33 -6.14 2.49
N LEU A 52 11.24 -5.38 2.35
CA LEU A 52 10.80 -4.81 1.08
C LEU A 52 11.21 -3.34 0.91
N THR A 53 11.32 -2.58 2.01
CA THR A 53 11.63 -1.15 1.98
C THR A 53 12.24 -0.65 3.29
N ASP A 54 12.93 0.49 3.25
CA ASP A 54 13.33 1.20 4.47
C ASP A 54 12.15 2.01 5.01
N LEU A 55 11.59 1.57 6.14
CA LEU A 55 10.47 2.24 6.80
C LEU A 55 10.85 3.57 7.46
N ASN A 56 12.15 3.87 7.60
CA ASN A 56 12.64 5.12 8.19
C ASN A 56 12.91 6.22 7.14
N ALA A 57 12.86 5.88 5.85
CA ALA A 57 13.20 6.79 4.76
C ALA A 57 12.05 6.87 3.74
N PHE A 58 11.23 7.92 3.86
CA PHE A 58 10.16 8.22 2.91
C PHE A 58 10.38 9.58 2.24
N SER A 59 10.17 9.63 0.93
CA SER A 59 10.17 10.88 0.15
C SER A 59 8.94 10.94 -0.75
N LEU A 60 8.38 12.14 -0.90
CA LEU A 60 7.32 12.43 -1.85
C LEU A 60 7.80 13.57 -2.75
N GLU A 61 7.95 13.28 -4.04
CA GLU A 61 8.33 14.27 -5.03
C GLU A 61 7.14 14.54 -5.96
N THR A 62 6.90 15.82 -6.24
CA THR A 62 5.95 16.24 -7.28
C THR A 62 6.74 16.79 -8.45
N ILE A 63 6.80 16.02 -9.53
CA ILE A 63 7.43 16.45 -10.77
C ILE A 63 6.34 17.07 -11.65
N VAL A 64 6.43 18.38 -11.88
CA VAL A 64 5.55 19.07 -12.83
C VAL A 64 6.21 19.00 -14.20
N ALA A 65 5.62 18.24 -15.12
CA ALA A 65 6.03 18.26 -16.52
C ALA A 65 5.63 19.63 -17.10
N SER A 66 6.63 20.40 -17.53
CA SER A 66 6.47 21.65 -18.29
C SER A 66 6.11 21.40 -19.74
#